data_AF-A0A9R1URS4-F1
#
_entry.id   AF-A0A9R1URS4-F1
#
_cell.length_a   1.000
_cell.length_b   1.000
_cell.length_c   1.000
_cell.angle_alpha   90.00
_cell.angle_beta   90.00
_cell.angle_gamma   90.00
#
_symmetry.space_group_name_H-M   'P 1'
#
loop_
_entity.id
_entity.type
_entity.pdbx_description
1 polymer ?
#
loop_
_entity_poly.entity_id
_entity_poly.type
_entity_poly.pdbx_seq_one_letter_code
_entity_poly.pdbx_strand_id
1 'polypeptide(L)'
;MDWGTVTTEDLIEALKEVDWSSPPRPFNEFVSKFTVPRSSNKWNSRLKCNLYYYRTNYFLMILFILGLGFLRRPLAIVAAMSTALTMAFLNDSFASTFSEKVTRTIRQLSPHLAAKMRHPLSPVLRGRPSSKRTIYICGQRRWTFVLAFSAVSFILWFVSCGLLTLLWALTTGLLATVVHASFRTPNLKARLNTFREEFRAVWRNYSEL
;
A
#
# COMPACT_ATOMS: atom_id res chain seq x y z
N MET A 1 -16.92 2.35 -28.71
CA MET A 1 -17.01 3.36 -27.67
C MET A 1 -16.18 4.58 -28.03
N ASP A 2 -16.83 5.74 -28.10
CA ASP A 2 -16.15 7.03 -28.15
C ASP A 2 -15.86 7.46 -26.71
N TRP A 3 -14.68 7.13 -26.19
CA TRP A 3 -14.24 7.54 -24.85
C TRP A 3 -14.25 9.08 -24.62
N GLY A 4 -14.51 9.86 -25.67
CA GLY A 4 -14.76 11.29 -25.56
C GLY A 4 -16.06 11.64 -24.84
N THR A 5 -17.09 10.77 -24.88
CA THR A 5 -18.40 11.00 -24.25
C THR A 5 -18.48 10.48 -22.81
N VAL A 6 -17.56 9.59 -22.42
CA VAL A 6 -17.51 9.03 -21.06
C VAL A 6 -17.11 10.12 -20.08
N THR A 7 -17.93 10.40 -19.07
CA THR A 7 -17.60 11.40 -18.05
C THR A 7 -16.52 10.88 -17.09
N THR A 8 -15.91 11.77 -16.31
CA THR A 8 -14.90 11.37 -15.32
C THR A 8 -15.53 10.56 -14.18
N GLU A 9 -16.77 10.87 -13.87
CA GLU A 9 -17.58 10.29 -12.83
C GLU A 9 -17.91 8.84 -13.18
N ASP A 10 -18.37 8.59 -14.42
CA ASP A 10 -18.64 7.24 -14.93
C ASP A 10 -17.39 6.36 -14.89
N LEU A 11 -16.23 6.93 -15.23
CA LEU A 11 -14.96 6.21 -15.21
C LEU A 11 -14.55 5.83 -13.77
N ILE A 12 -14.75 6.74 -12.81
CA ILE A 12 -14.43 6.47 -11.40
C ILE A 12 -15.35 5.38 -10.87
N GLU A 13 -16.65 5.43 -11.19
CA GLU A 13 -17.60 4.42 -10.74
C GLU A 13 -17.26 3.05 -11.33
N ALA A 14 -16.97 2.99 -12.64
CA ALA A 14 -16.51 1.78 -13.29
C ALA A 14 -15.21 1.23 -12.68
N LEU A 15 -14.29 2.09 -12.23
CA LEU A 15 -13.05 1.66 -11.57
C LEU A 15 -13.28 1.12 -10.15
N LYS A 16 -14.33 1.56 -9.45
CA LYS A 16 -14.69 1.02 -8.12
C LYS A 16 -15.32 -0.36 -8.23
N GLU A 17 -16.20 -0.56 -9.20
CA GLU A 17 -16.90 -1.83 -9.43
C GLU A 17 -15.99 -2.92 -10.01
N VAL A 18 -14.82 -2.53 -10.49
CA VAL A 18 -13.91 -3.39 -11.22
C VAL A 18 -13.16 -4.35 -10.29
N ASP A 19 -13.19 -5.65 -10.62
CA ASP A 19 -12.39 -6.66 -9.94
C ASP A 19 -10.88 -6.46 -10.18
N TRP A 20 -10.15 -6.22 -9.09
CA TRP A 20 -8.69 -6.01 -9.08
C TRP A 20 -7.88 -7.31 -9.11
N SER A 21 -8.54 -8.47 -9.03
CA SER A 21 -7.92 -9.80 -9.09
C SER A 21 -7.54 -10.24 -10.52
N SER A 22 -7.86 -9.43 -11.53
CA SER A 22 -7.53 -9.74 -12.92
C SER A 22 -6.02 -9.75 -13.17
N PRO A 23 -5.47 -10.78 -13.83
CA PRO A 23 -4.04 -10.86 -14.11
C PRO A 23 -3.58 -9.70 -15.01
N PRO A 24 -2.33 -9.24 -14.86
CA PRO A 24 -1.78 -8.18 -15.70
C PRO A 24 -1.77 -8.60 -17.17
N ARG A 25 -1.97 -7.61 -18.06
CA ARG A 25 -1.89 -7.81 -19.51
C ARG A 25 -0.45 -8.09 -19.92
N PRO A 26 -0.22 -8.85 -21.01
CA PRO A 26 1.13 -9.22 -21.44
C PRO A 26 2.02 -7.99 -21.66
N PHE A 27 3.25 -8.05 -21.16
CA PHE A 27 4.19 -6.92 -21.17
C PHE A 27 4.53 -6.43 -22.58
N ASN A 28 4.66 -7.35 -23.54
CA ASN A 28 4.90 -7.01 -24.95
C ASN A 28 3.76 -6.16 -25.54
N GLU A 29 2.51 -6.40 -25.11
CA GLU A 29 1.37 -5.58 -25.52
C GLU A 29 1.44 -4.19 -24.87
N PHE A 30 1.85 -4.13 -23.60
CA PHE A 30 1.96 -2.91 -22.83
C PHE A 30 2.97 -1.92 -23.43
N VAL A 31 4.16 -2.38 -23.81
CA VAL A 31 5.27 -1.54 -24.31
C VAL A 31 5.30 -1.41 -25.85
N SER A 32 4.31 -1.95 -26.56
CA SER A 32 4.25 -1.82 -28.03
C SER A 32 3.61 -0.50 -28.47
N LYS A 33 3.92 -0.02 -29.68
CA LYS A 33 3.18 1.04 -30.43
C LYS A 33 2.82 2.33 -29.65
N PHE A 34 3.74 3.29 -29.66
CA PHE A 34 3.53 4.65 -29.17
C PHE A 34 3.34 5.64 -30.33
N THR A 35 2.41 6.59 -30.19
CA THR A 35 2.22 7.68 -31.15
C THR A 35 1.79 8.96 -30.44
N VAL A 36 2.25 10.11 -30.95
CA VAL A 36 1.85 11.42 -30.43
C VAL A 36 0.37 11.68 -30.78
N PRO A 37 -0.48 12.04 -29.80
CA PRO A 37 -1.88 12.38 -30.08
C PRO A 37 -1.97 13.69 -30.86
N ARG A 38 -2.79 13.70 -31.93
CA ARG A 38 -2.94 14.87 -32.82
C ARG A 38 -3.97 15.91 -32.33
N SER A 39 -4.76 15.60 -31.31
CA SER A 39 -5.86 16.45 -30.82
C SER A 39 -6.17 16.13 -29.35
N SER A 40 -6.61 17.15 -28.58
CA SER A 40 -7.01 17.00 -27.17
C SER A 40 -8.14 15.97 -26.98
N ASN A 41 -9.14 15.96 -27.85
CA ASN A 41 -10.24 14.98 -27.77
C ASN A 41 -9.75 13.56 -27.98
N LYS A 42 -8.81 13.37 -28.93
CA LYS A 42 -8.17 12.07 -29.16
C LYS A 42 -7.28 11.68 -27.98
N TRP A 43 -6.57 12.63 -27.37
CA TRP A 43 -5.73 12.39 -26.20
C TRP A 43 -6.57 11.92 -25.00
N ASN A 44 -7.65 12.63 -24.66
CA ASN A 44 -8.56 12.26 -23.56
C ASN A 44 -9.15 10.85 -23.77
N SER A 45 -9.60 10.56 -25.00
CA SER A 45 -10.11 9.23 -25.37
C SER A 45 -9.06 8.12 -25.17
N ARG A 46 -7.81 8.38 -25.59
CA ARG A 46 -6.69 7.43 -25.41
C ARG A 46 -6.36 7.21 -23.94
N LEU A 47 -6.28 8.28 -23.15
CA LEU A 47 -5.93 8.22 -21.75
C LEU A 47 -6.95 7.36 -20.98
N LYS A 48 -8.25 7.64 -21.13
CA LYS A 48 -9.33 6.87 -20.48
C LYS A 48 -9.31 5.39 -20.89
N CYS A 49 -9.23 5.12 -22.20
CA CYS A 49 -9.20 3.75 -22.74
C CYS A 49 -8.00 2.95 -22.21
N ASN A 50 -6.80 3.53 -22.27
CA ASN A 50 -5.58 2.85 -21.86
C ASN A 50 -5.56 2.64 -20.34
N LEU A 51 -5.95 3.65 -19.55
CA LEU A 51 -6.00 3.57 -18.08
C LEU A 51 -6.90 2.43 -17.62
N TYR A 52 -8.09 2.33 -18.22
CA TYR A 52 -9.05 1.27 -17.90
C TYR A 52 -8.54 -0.11 -18.32
N TYR A 53 -8.01 -0.25 -19.55
CA TYR A 53 -7.59 -1.55 -20.09
C TYR A 53 -6.30 -2.12 -19.45
N TYR A 54 -5.35 -1.26 -19.09
CA TYR A 54 -4.05 -1.64 -18.49
C TYR A 54 -3.94 -1.31 -17.00
N ARG A 55 -5.06 -1.14 -16.29
CA ARG A 55 -5.13 -0.75 -14.86
C ARG A 55 -4.12 -1.49 -13.97
N THR A 56 -4.08 -2.82 -14.06
CA THR A 56 -3.19 -3.66 -13.24
C THR A 56 -1.72 -3.44 -13.62
N ASN A 57 -1.41 -3.25 -14.91
CA ASN A 57 -0.05 -2.99 -15.37
C ASN A 57 0.45 -1.62 -14.88
N TYR A 58 -0.41 -0.60 -14.90
CA TYR A 58 -0.08 0.72 -14.36
C TYR A 58 0.13 0.69 -12.85
N PHE A 59 -0.70 -0.05 -12.13
CA PHE A 59 -0.52 -0.27 -10.70
C PHE A 59 0.84 -0.93 -10.39
N LEU A 60 1.18 -2.00 -11.11
CA LEU A 60 2.47 -2.67 -10.99
C LEU A 60 3.64 -1.75 -11.37
N MET A 61 3.49 -0.90 -12.38
CA MET A 61 4.52 0.08 -12.77
C MET A 61 4.74 1.12 -11.68
N ILE A 62 3.68 1.64 -11.05
CA ILE A 62 3.78 2.56 -9.90
C ILE A 62 4.50 1.87 -8.74
N LEU A 63 4.10 0.64 -8.39
CA LEU A 63 4.74 -0.13 -7.32
C LEU A 63 6.23 -0.39 -7.62
N PHE A 64 6.56 -0.68 -8.87
CA PHE A 64 7.95 -0.89 -9.29
C PHE A 64 8.79 0.37 -9.16
N ILE A 65 8.28 1.53 -9.63
CA ILE A 65 8.97 2.82 -9.51
C ILE A 65 9.11 3.22 -8.03
N LEU A 66 8.05 3.03 -7.24
CA LEU A 66 8.07 3.27 -5.79
C LEU A 66 9.13 2.39 -5.11
N GLY A 67 9.14 1.10 -5.43
CA GLY A 67 10.12 0.13 -4.94
C GLY A 67 11.54 0.56 -5.27
N LEU A 68 11.84 0.88 -6.53
CA LEU A 68 13.16 1.39 -6.93
C LEU A 68 13.54 2.69 -6.20
N GLY A 69 12.58 3.58 -5.96
CA GLY A 69 12.78 4.79 -5.16
C GLY A 69 13.26 4.48 -3.74
N PHE A 70 12.65 3.49 -3.08
CA PHE A 70 13.07 3.02 -1.76
C PHE A 70 14.41 2.27 -1.81
N LEU A 71 14.65 1.39 -2.79
CA LEU A 71 15.91 0.65 -2.93
C LEU A 71 17.12 1.58 -3.07
N ARG A 72 16.96 2.75 -3.70
CA ARG A 72 18.04 3.75 -3.83
C ARG A 72 18.41 4.43 -2.50
N ARG A 73 17.56 4.35 -1.47
CA ARG A 73 17.77 5.02 -0.19
C ARG A 73 17.62 4.00 0.95
N PRO A 74 18.68 3.24 1.29
CA PRO A 74 18.60 2.18 2.31
C PRO A 74 18.16 2.69 3.69
N LEU A 75 18.49 3.95 4.03
CA LEU A 75 18.03 4.58 5.26
C LEU A 75 16.51 4.75 5.33
N ALA A 76 15.84 5.00 4.20
CA ALA A 76 14.38 5.10 4.14
C ALA A 76 13.71 3.74 4.37
N ILE A 77 14.37 2.63 3.97
CA ILE A 77 13.89 1.27 4.26
C ILE A 77 13.98 0.99 5.76
N VAL A 78 15.09 1.36 6.41
CA VAL A 78 15.23 1.22 7.87
C VAL A 78 14.19 2.09 8.60
N ALA A 79 13.94 3.31 8.11
CA ALA A 79 12.89 4.18 8.63
C ALA A 79 11.50 3.51 8.52
N ALA A 80 11.15 2.96 7.35
CA ALA A 80 9.90 2.25 7.13
C ALA A 80 9.75 0.99 8.02
N MET A 81 10.82 0.22 8.18
CA MET A 81 10.84 -0.94 9.07
C MET A 81 10.63 -0.53 10.54
N SER A 82 11.26 0.56 10.98
CA SER A 82 11.09 1.08 12.34
C SER A 82 9.66 1.61 12.59
N THR A 83 9.02 2.25 11.60
CA THR A 83 7.58 2.61 11.70
C THR A 83 6.70 1.38 11.78
N ALA A 84 6.96 0.35 10.96
CA ALA A 84 6.18 -0.88 10.96
C ALA A 84 6.29 -1.60 12.32
N LEU A 85 7.50 -1.62 12.90
CA LEU A 85 7.73 -2.18 14.23
C LEU A 85 7.02 -1.37 15.33
N THR A 86 7.02 -0.04 15.23
CA THR A 86 6.25 0.83 16.13
C THR A 86 4.75 0.50 16.07
N MET A 87 4.21 0.32 14.86
CA MET A 87 2.82 -0.05 14.65
C MET A 87 2.51 -1.46 15.15
N ALA A 88 3.44 -2.40 15.00
CA ALA A 88 3.32 -3.74 15.58
C ALA A 88 3.26 -3.69 17.11
N PHE A 89 4.00 -2.80 17.78
CA PHE A 89 3.91 -2.64 19.24
C PHE A 89 2.59 -2.03 19.72
N LEU A 90 1.83 -1.36 18.85
CA LEU A 90 0.46 -0.94 19.17
C LEU A 90 -0.53 -2.12 19.14
N ASN A 91 -0.17 -3.24 18.50
CA ASN A 91 -0.96 -4.45 18.52
C ASN A 91 -0.67 -5.26 19.80
N ASP A 92 -1.72 -5.46 20.61
CA ASP A 92 -1.65 -6.14 21.90
C ASP A 92 -1.12 -7.59 21.80
N SER A 93 -1.52 -8.33 20.75
CA SER A 93 -1.06 -9.71 20.51
C SER A 93 0.42 -9.78 20.19
N PHE A 94 0.93 -8.81 19.41
CA PHE A 94 2.35 -8.74 19.09
C PHE A 94 3.18 -8.31 20.30
N ALA A 95 2.75 -7.26 21.01
CA ALA A 95 3.47 -6.73 22.18
C ALA A 95 3.62 -7.77 23.30
N SER A 96 2.58 -8.56 23.57
CA SER A 96 2.61 -9.65 24.55
C SER A 96 3.55 -10.79 24.13
N THR A 97 3.41 -11.29 22.91
CA THR A 97 4.27 -12.36 22.37
C THR A 97 5.74 -11.94 22.36
N PHE A 98 6.03 -10.69 21.97
CA PHE A 98 7.38 -10.14 21.99
C PHE A 98 7.95 -10.08 23.41
N SER A 99 7.19 -9.54 24.36
CA SER A 99 7.59 -9.45 25.77
C SER A 99 7.91 -10.82 26.37
N GLU A 100 7.10 -11.84 26.07
CA GLU A 100 7.35 -13.22 26.51
C GLU A 100 8.63 -13.80 25.91
N LYS A 101 8.84 -13.67 24.60
CA LYS A 101 10.05 -14.16 23.92
C LYS A 101 11.32 -13.48 24.46
N VAL A 102 11.29 -12.17 24.62
CA VAL A 102 12.42 -11.40 25.18
C VAL A 102 12.67 -11.80 26.63
N THR A 103 11.62 -11.95 27.44
CA THR A 103 11.79 -12.39 28.83
C THR A 103 12.35 -13.81 28.91
N ARG A 104 11.92 -14.74 28.04
CA ARG A 104 12.45 -16.12 27.99
C ARG A 104 13.91 -16.16 27.59
N THR A 105 14.30 -15.42 26.56
CA THR A 105 15.72 -15.34 26.11
C THR A 105 16.60 -14.71 27.19
N ILE A 106 16.15 -13.63 27.83
CA ILE A 106 16.94 -13.01 28.91
C ILE A 106 17.01 -13.90 30.15
N ARG A 107 16.00 -14.72 30.44
CA ARG A 107 16.11 -15.75 31.50
C ARG A 107 17.21 -16.76 31.21
N GLN A 108 17.40 -17.13 29.95
CA GLN A 108 18.46 -18.06 29.53
C GLN A 108 19.84 -17.41 29.63
N LEU A 109 19.96 -16.12 29.27
CA LEU A 109 21.24 -15.41 29.30
C LEU A 109 21.64 -14.96 30.72
N SER A 110 20.68 -14.48 31.50
CA SER A 110 20.93 -13.91 32.83
C SER A 110 19.65 -13.91 33.69
N PRO A 111 19.51 -14.85 34.64
CA PRO A 111 18.32 -14.93 35.48
C PRO A 111 18.12 -13.69 36.37
N HIS A 112 19.21 -13.02 36.75
CA HIS A 112 19.16 -11.79 37.56
C HIS A 112 18.52 -10.60 36.82
N LEU A 113 18.84 -10.39 35.53
CA LEU A 113 18.22 -9.31 34.74
C LEU A 113 16.74 -9.62 34.47
N ALA A 114 16.39 -10.88 34.26
CA ALA A 114 15.01 -11.31 34.11
C ALA A 114 14.16 -11.05 35.36
N ALA A 115 14.73 -11.16 36.56
CA ALA A 115 14.05 -10.80 37.80
C ALA A 115 13.73 -9.29 37.86
N LYS A 116 14.66 -8.44 37.38
CA LYS A 116 14.50 -6.98 37.36
C LYS A 116 13.46 -6.48 36.32
N MET A 117 13.22 -7.25 35.25
CA MET A 117 12.21 -6.94 34.22
C MET A 117 10.80 -7.45 34.54
N ARG A 118 10.56 -8.05 35.73
CA ARG A 118 9.21 -8.43 36.13
C ARG A 118 8.34 -7.18 36.27
N HIS A 119 7.18 -7.19 35.61
CA HIS A 119 6.20 -6.12 35.77
C HIS A 119 5.65 -6.13 37.22
N PRO A 120 5.22 -4.97 37.76
CA PRO A 120 4.57 -4.91 39.06
C PRO A 120 3.33 -5.81 39.04
N LEU A 121 3.32 -6.84 39.87
CA LEU A 121 2.17 -7.72 40.02
C LEU A 121 1.04 -6.88 40.64
N SER A 122 0.03 -6.52 39.85
CA SER A 122 -1.24 -6.09 40.42
C SER A 122 -1.87 -7.32 41.08
N PRO A 123 -2.14 -7.32 42.40
CA PRO A 123 -2.76 -8.45 43.05
C PRO A 123 -4.10 -8.73 42.35
N VAL A 124 -4.23 -9.93 41.79
CA VAL A 124 -5.48 -10.37 41.15
C VAL A 124 -6.49 -10.60 42.27
N LEU A 125 -7.31 -9.59 42.56
CA LEU A 125 -8.52 -9.77 43.35
C LEU A 125 -9.49 -10.63 42.53
N ARG A 126 -9.64 -11.89 42.95
CA ARG A 126 -10.55 -12.88 42.38
C ARG A 126 -11.96 -12.28 42.33
N GLY A 127 -12.54 -12.14 41.14
CA GLY A 127 -13.92 -11.72 40.94
C GLY A 127 -14.16 -10.32 40.37
N ARG A 128 -13.13 -9.47 40.21
CA ARG A 128 -13.30 -8.14 39.57
C ARG A 128 -12.89 -8.17 38.10
N PRO A 129 -13.77 -7.83 37.13
CA PRO A 129 -13.36 -7.66 35.75
C PRO A 129 -12.34 -6.51 35.68
N SER A 130 -11.11 -6.83 35.27
CA SER A 130 -10.02 -5.86 35.15
C SER A 130 -10.31 -4.94 33.97
N SER A 131 -10.85 -3.75 34.26
CA SER A 131 -11.37 -2.83 33.24
C SER A 131 -10.29 -2.25 32.29
N LYS A 132 -9.00 -2.27 32.66
CA LYS A 132 -7.90 -1.82 31.77
C LYS A 132 -6.62 -2.61 32.03
N ARG A 133 -6.38 -3.67 31.25
CA ARG A 133 -5.10 -4.40 31.28
C ARG A 133 -4.01 -3.53 30.66
N THR A 134 -3.22 -2.87 31.50
CA THR A 134 -2.04 -2.12 31.02
C THR A 134 -1.00 -3.13 30.56
N ILE A 135 -0.62 -3.10 29.28
CA ILE A 135 0.37 -4.03 28.72
C ILE A 135 1.77 -3.51 29.00
N TYR A 136 2.58 -4.39 29.58
CA TYR A 136 3.98 -4.12 29.89
C TYR A 136 4.89 -4.95 28.98
N ILE A 137 5.90 -4.29 28.42
CA ILE A 137 6.96 -4.93 27.64
C ILE A 137 8.22 -4.91 28.51
N CYS A 138 8.75 -6.08 28.88
CA CYS A 138 9.96 -6.20 29.70
C CYS A 138 9.94 -5.36 31.00
N GLY A 139 8.77 -5.21 31.64
CA GLY A 139 8.60 -4.44 32.88
C GLY A 139 8.39 -2.93 32.70
N GLN A 140 8.54 -2.39 31.49
CA GLN A 140 8.24 -0.99 31.16
C GLN A 140 6.86 -0.87 30.51
N ARG A 141 6.25 0.33 30.62
CA ARG A 141 4.97 0.63 29.94
C ARG A 141 5.18 0.53 28.42
N ARG A 142 4.23 -0.06 27.69
CA ARG A 142 4.30 -0.19 26.21
C ARG A 142 4.65 1.14 25.50
N TRP A 143 4.14 2.23 26.03
CA TRP A 143 4.33 3.58 25.48
C TRP A 143 5.79 4.00 25.46
N THR A 144 6.63 3.55 26.39
CA THR A 144 8.06 3.87 26.38
C THR A 144 8.73 3.29 25.13
N PHE A 145 8.41 2.04 24.77
CA PHE A 145 8.92 1.42 23.54
C PHE A 145 8.34 2.08 22.29
N VAL A 146 7.03 2.33 22.27
CA VAL A 146 6.37 3.01 21.14
C VAL A 146 6.99 4.39 20.90
N LEU A 147 7.21 5.19 21.95
CA LEU A 147 7.82 6.52 21.86
C LEU A 147 9.30 6.45 21.44
N ALA A 148 10.06 5.49 21.96
CA ALA A 148 11.45 5.33 21.57
C ALA A 148 11.59 4.94 20.09
N PHE A 149 10.85 3.93 19.64
CA PHE A 149 10.87 3.51 18.24
C PHE A 149 10.26 4.57 17.31
N SER A 150 9.22 5.29 17.74
CA SER A 150 8.68 6.40 16.95
C SER A 150 9.66 7.57 16.82
N ALA A 151 10.40 7.91 17.88
CA ALA A 151 11.42 8.96 17.83
C ALA A 151 12.57 8.59 16.89
N VAL A 152 13.10 7.36 17.01
CA VAL A 152 14.11 6.83 16.08
C VAL A 152 13.59 6.88 14.65
N SER A 153 12.36 6.44 14.44
CA SER A 153 11.74 6.44 13.12
C SER A 153 11.59 7.85 12.55
N PHE A 154 11.12 8.80 13.35
CA PHE A 154 10.99 10.20 12.96
C PHE A 154 12.33 10.81 12.56
N ILE A 155 13.39 10.58 13.36
CA ILE A 155 14.75 11.03 13.03
C ILE A 155 15.22 10.40 11.72
N LEU A 156 15.02 9.09 11.53
CA LEU A 156 15.41 8.39 10.31
C LEU A 156 14.66 8.93 9.09
N TRP A 157 13.36 9.20 9.18
CA TRP A 157 12.58 9.82 8.11
C TRP A 157 13.06 11.24 7.78
N PHE A 158 13.40 12.02 8.80
CA PHE A 158 13.90 13.39 8.64
C PHE A 158 15.29 13.41 7.99
N VAL A 159 16.25 12.65 8.54
CA VAL A 159 17.64 12.58 8.05
C VAL A 159 17.71 11.99 6.64
N SER A 160 16.88 11.00 6.32
CA SER A 160 16.85 10.38 4.99
C SER A 160 16.12 11.21 3.93
N CYS A 161 15.45 12.31 4.32
CA CYS A 161 14.42 12.97 3.51
C CYS A 161 13.45 11.93 2.90
N GLY A 162 13.12 10.88 3.66
CA GLY A 162 12.42 9.72 3.11
C GLY A 162 11.01 10.08 2.65
N LEU A 163 10.32 11.00 3.35
CA LEU A 163 8.99 11.46 2.97
C LEU A 163 9.02 12.16 1.59
N LEU A 164 10.03 13.00 1.37
CA LEU A 164 10.25 13.68 0.10
C LEU A 164 10.58 12.65 -1.00
N THR A 165 11.37 11.64 -0.68
CA THR A 165 11.70 10.55 -1.62
C THR A 165 10.46 9.75 -2.02
N LEU A 166 9.59 9.40 -1.05
CA LEU A 166 8.33 8.72 -1.31
C LEU A 166 7.40 9.59 -2.17
N LEU A 167 7.29 10.89 -1.88
CA LEU A 167 6.45 11.81 -2.65
C LEU A 167 6.97 11.97 -4.08
N TRP A 168 8.29 12.10 -4.27
CA TRP A 168 8.90 12.12 -5.60
C TRP A 168 8.73 10.79 -6.34
N ALA A 169 8.89 9.65 -5.67
CA ALA A 169 8.70 8.34 -6.28
C ALA A 169 7.23 8.13 -6.71
N LEU A 170 6.27 8.58 -5.88
CA LEU A 170 4.85 8.50 -6.19
C LEU A 170 4.47 9.42 -7.36
N THR A 171 4.92 10.68 -7.33
CA THR A 171 4.65 11.64 -8.41
C THR A 171 5.29 11.21 -9.73
N THR A 172 6.51 10.69 -9.71
CA THR A 172 7.16 10.14 -10.92
C THR A 172 6.45 8.88 -11.42
N GLY A 173 5.97 8.00 -10.53
CA GLY A 173 5.15 6.85 -10.90
C GLY A 173 3.83 7.26 -11.58
N LEU A 174 3.11 8.22 -11.01
CA LEU A 174 1.88 8.76 -11.57
C LEU A 174 2.12 9.52 -12.89
N LEU A 175 3.19 10.31 -12.98
CA LEU A 175 3.54 11.00 -14.21
C LEU A 175 3.88 9.99 -15.31
N ALA A 176 4.64 8.94 -14.99
CA ALA A 176 4.96 7.88 -15.92
C ALA A 176 3.70 7.15 -16.41
N THR A 177 2.69 6.93 -15.54
CA THR A 177 1.42 6.30 -15.97
C THR A 177 0.66 7.21 -16.93
N VAL A 178 0.55 8.51 -16.63
CA VAL A 178 -0.11 9.48 -17.49
C VAL A 178 0.60 9.59 -18.83
N VAL A 179 1.92 9.72 -18.82
CA VAL A 179 2.75 9.79 -20.04
C VAL A 179 2.59 8.53 -20.87
N HIS A 180 2.72 7.35 -20.27
CA HIS A 180 2.55 6.08 -20.96
C HIS A 180 1.15 5.94 -21.55
N ALA A 181 0.09 6.21 -20.77
CA ALA A 181 -1.29 6.15 -21.23
C ALA A 181 -1.60 7.16 -22.33
N SER A 182 -0.93 8.32 -22.34
CA SER A 182 -1.09 9.37 -23.34
C SER A 182 -0.53 8.99 -24.71
N PHE A 183 0.69 8.44 -24.72
CA PHE A 183 1.39 8.10 -25.96
C PHE A 183 1.00 6.72 -26.49
N ARG A 184 0.49 5.82 -25.64
CA ARG A 184 0.12 4.48 -26.07
C ARG A 184 -1.07 4.53 -27.04
N THR A 185 -0.93 3.86 -28.18
CA THR A 185 -2.05 3.71 -29.12
C THR A 185 -3.11 2.73 -28.58
N PRO A 186 -4.40 3.11 -28.59
CA PRO A 186 -5.46 2.21 -28.15
C PRO A 186 -5.52 1.02 -29.10
N ASN A 187 -5.38 -0.18 -28.54
CA ASN A 187 -5.38 -1.43 -29.30
C ASN A 187 -6.81 -1.78 -29.76
N LEU A 188 -6.97 -2.47 -30.89
CA LEU A 188 -8.26 -3.03 -31.31
C LEU A 188 -8.80 -3.97 -30.23
N LYS A 189 -7.91 -4.77 -29.62
CA LYS A 189 -8.21 -5.65 -28.48
C LYS A 189 -8.67 -4.88 -27.24
N ALA A 190 -8.13 -3.68 -27.01
CA ALA A 190 -8.57 -2.82 -25.92
C ALA A 190 -10.00 -2.33 -26.18
N ARG A 191 -10.27 -1.83 -27.39
CA ARG A 191 -11.63 -1.40 -27.79
C ARG A 191 -12.65 -2.54 -27.74
N LEU A 192 -12.30 -3.73 -28.23
CA LEU A 192 -13.16 -4.92 -28.21
C LEU A 192 -13.46 -5.42 -26.80
N ASN A 193 -12.48 -5.36 -25.88
CA ASN A 193 -12.73 -5.73 -24.50
C ASN A 193 -13.67 -4.75 -23.80
N THR A 194 -13.55 -3.45 -24.10
CA THR A 194 -14.52 -2.46 -23.62
C THR A 194 -15.92 -2.79 -24.10
N PHE A 195 -16.11 -3.02 -25.40
CA PHE A 195 -17.41 -3.43 -25.95
C PHE A 195 -17.95 -4.71 -25.29
N ARG A 196 -17.10 -5.73 -25.11
CA ARG A 196 -17.49 -6.98 -24.44
C ARG A 196 -17.95 -6.76 -23.00
N GLU A 197 -17.34 -5.82 -22.28
CA GLU A 197 -17.72 -5.48 -20.91
C GLU A 197 -19.04 -4.71 -20.86
N GLU A 198 -19.27 -3.78 -21.80
CA GLU A 198 -20.58 -3.13 -21.98
C GLU A 198 -21.68 -4.17 -22.27
N PHE A 199 -21.44 -5.09 -23.22
CA PHE A 199 -22.39 -6.18 -23.51
C PHE A 199 -22.69 -7.02 -22.27
N ARG A 200 -21.68 -7.33 -21.44
CA ARG A 200 -21.93 -8.01 -20.16
C ARG A 200 -22.73 -7.19 -19.17
N ALA A 201 -22.48 -5.89 -19.08
CA ALA A 201 -23.20 -5.00 -18.17
C ALA A 201 -24.67 -4.91 -18.59
N VAL A 202 -24.94 -4.73 -19.88
CA VAL A 202 -26.30 -4.77 -20.43
C VAL A 202 -26.96 -6.12 -20.16
N TRP A 203 -26.26 -7.23 -20.42
CA TRP A 203 -26.80 -8.58 -20.18
C TRP A 203 -27.10 -8.84 -18.70
N ARG A 204 -26.26 -8.37 -17.78
CA ARG A 204 -26.49 -8.47 -16.33
C ARG A 204 -27.76 -7.71 -15.91
N ASN A 205 -27.96 -6.50 -16.43
CA ASN A 205 -29.19 -5.74 -16.16
C ASN A 205 -30.45 -6.46 -16.68
N TYR A 206 -30.38 -7.18 -17.80
CA TYR A 206 -31.50 -8.00 -18.29
C TYR A 206 -31.76 -9.24 -17.44
N SER A 207 -30.73 -9.82 -16.80
CA SER A 207 -30.90 -11.02 -15.95
C SER A 207 -31.40 -10.74 -14.54
N GLU A 208 -31.36 -9.49 -14.09
CA GLU A 208 -31.88 -9.05 -12.78
C GLU A 208 -33.32 -8.52 -12.84
N LEU A 209 -33.93 -8.49 -14.03
CA LEU A 209 -35.36 -8.24 -14.28
C LEU A 209 -36.14 -9.55 -14.35
#